data_AF-A0A059J999-F1
#
_entry.id   AF-A0A059J999-F1
#
_cell.length_a   1.000
_cell.length_b   1.000
_cell.length_c   1.000
_cell.angle_alpha   90.00
_cell.angle_beta   90.00
_cell.angle_gamma   90.00
#
_symmetry.space_group_name_H-M   'P 1'
#
loop_
_entity.id
_entity.type
_entity.pdbx_description
1 polymer ?
#
loop_
_entity_poly.entity_id
_entity_poly.type
_entity_poly.pdbx_seq_one_letter_code
_entity_poly.pdbx_strand_id
1 'polypeptide(L)'
;MDKPFGRLIRSELFTFLIGPEKVLFVVNSEAIAKQSSVLHGLVNGNMLEAQSKTVVWPDVDEDTFVRFCEFCYLDNYSPPSCGWDGNTVEEAVPVEEVIPVEEAVPMGNDTQSEKLAHALESHLASTPSPPRTSKKGKKKGTLASRPKQSLEARSDLTEDQGYLLPERCTQFTEQFKPFSNVTDDQDFTPVFLGHARLYVMADKYCIEALKELVLFKLHTTLKDFTLFPKRIGDLVKLIQFVYTEDNTRGGSKQIDPLRKLVTRYMTTVLKDIAMDSAFLGLLLEGGEFVSDFWTVVWAKRGNLLRQPDICIGIN
;
A
#
# COMPACT_ATOMS: atom_id res chain seq x y z
N MET A 1 -32.32 -12.63 -21.26
CA MET A 1 -31.78 -11.41 -20.59
C MET A 1 -30.44 -11.68 -19.86
N ASP A 2 -29.56 -12.50 -20.45
CA ASP A 2 -28.72 -13.43 -19.65
C ASP A 2 -27.22 -13.17 -19.79
N LYS A 3 -26.86 -12.01 -20.37
CA LYS A 3 -25.48 -11.53 -20.47
C LYS A 3 -24.88 -11.39 -19.05
N PRO A 4 -23.57 -11.65 -18.85
CA PRO A 4 -22.95 -11.67 -17.52
C PRO A 4 -23.25 -10.43 -16.66
N PHE A 5 -23.09 -9.22 -17.21
CA PHE A 5 -23.41 -7.97 -16.51
C PHE A 5 -24.88 -7.87 -16.07
N GLY A 6 -25.81 -8.45 -16.84
CA GLY A 6 -27.22 -8.51 -16.47
C GLY A 6 -27.52 -9.45 -15.31
N ARG A 7 -26.69 -10.49 -15.09
CA ARG A 7 -26.75 -11.30 -13.87
C ARG A 7 -26.13 -10.55 -12.69
N LEU A 8 -24.96 -9.95 -12.90
CA LEU A 8 -24.22 -9.17 -11.92
C LEU A 8 -25.10 -8.11 -11.21
N ILE A 9 -25.72 -7.22 -11.96
CA ILE A 9 -26.54 -6.12 -11.40
C ILE A 9 -27.90 -6.56 -10.83
N ARG A 10 -28.28 -7.83 -11.02
CA ARG A 10 -29.51 -8.43 -10.47
C ARG A 10 -29.22 -9.51 -9.43
N SER A 11 -27.96 -9.76 -9.10
CA SER A 11 -27.61 -10.67 -8.01
C SER A 11 -28.01 -10.03 -6.69
N GLU A 12 -28.22 -10.87 -5.68
CA GLU A 12 -28.38 -10.41 -4.30
C GLU A 12 -27.19 -9.54 -3.87
N LEU A 13 -27.43 -8.67 -2.91
CA LEU A 13 -26.37 -7.92 -2.26
C LEU A 13 -25.81 -8.72 -1.08
N PHE A 14 -24.51 -8.60 -0.85
CA PHE A 14 -23.79 -9.24 0.25
C PHE A 14 -23.01 -8.17 1.03
N THR A 15 -23.05 -8.27 2.35
CA THR A 15 -22.48 -7.30 3.28
C THR A 15 -21.14 -7.78 3.80
N PHE A 16 -20.13 -6.91 3.74
CA PHE A 16 -18.81 -7.14 4.30
C PHE A 16 -18.58 -6.13 5.42
N LEU A 17 -18.20 -6.64 6.59
CA LEU A 17 -17.85 -5.86 7.76
C LEU A 17 -16.33 -5.92 7.91
N ILE A 18 -15.65 -4.85 7.52
CA ILE A 18 -14.20 -4.80 7.28
C ILE A 18 -13.47 -4.14 8.45
N GLY A 19 -12.30 -4.68 8.80
CA GLY A 19 -11.44 -4.14 9.85
C GLY A 19 -11.98 -4.29 11.28
N PRO A 20 -11.27 -3.77 12.29
CA PRO A 20 -11.68 -3.83 13.69
C PRO A 20 -12.97 -3.03 13.95
N GLU A 21 -13.16 -1.92 13.25
CA GLU A 21 -14.34 -1.05 13.34
C GLU A 21 -15.58 -1.62 12.61
N LYS A 22 -15.42 -2.71 11.84
CA LYS A 22 -16.49 -3.38 11.09
C LYS A 22 -17.18 -2.46 10.08
N VAL A 23 -16.39 -1.65 9.39
CA VAL A 23 -16.88 -0.71 8.37
C VAL A 23 -17.65 -1.47 7.29
N LEU A 24 -18.84 -0.96 6.96
CA LEU A 24 -19.85 -1.70 6.20
C LEU A 24 -19.75 -1.42 4.71
N PHE A 25 -19.46 -2.46 3.93
CA PHE A 25 -19.47 -2.45 2.47
C PHE A 25 -20.58 -3.38 1.95
N VAL A 26 -21.28 -2.98 0.89
CA VAL A 26 -22.35 -3.77 0.27
C VAL A 26 -22.06 -3.94 -1.22
N VAL A 27 -21.96 -5.18 -1.69
CA VAL A 27 -21.53 -5.52 -3.05
C VAL A 27 -22.41 -6.60 -3.68
N ASN A 28 -22.39 -6.73 -5.00
CA ASN A 28 -23.14 -7.78 -5.70
C ASN A 28 -22.52 -9.16 -5.44
N SER A 29 -23.31 -10.13 -4.97
CA SER A 29 -22.89 -11.50 -4.71
C SER A 29 -22.17 -12.17 -5.91
N GLU A 30 -22.68 -11.99 -7.13
CA GLU A 30 -22.07 -12.52 -8.38
C GLU A 30 -20.68 -11.91 -8.66
N ALA A 31 -20.38 -10.69 -8.17
CA ALA A 31 -19.07 -10.04 -8.36
C ALA A 31 -17.95 -10.78 -7.60
N ILE A 32 -18.29 -11.28 -6.42
CA ILE A 32 -17.41 -11.96 -5.47
C ILE A 32 -17.40 -13.47 -5.72
N ALA A 33 -18.58 -14.08 -5.87
CA ALA A 33 -18.75 -15.52 -6.06
C ALA A 33 -18.11 -16.05 -7.36
N LYS A 34 -17.96 -15.21 -8.40
CA LYS A 34 -17.29 -15.59 -9.65
C LYS A 34 -15.76 -15.73 -9.53
N GLN A 35 -15.13 -15.25 -8.45
CA GLN A 35 -13.67 -15.17 -8.35
C GLN A 35 -12.99 -16.48 -7.96
N SER A 36 -13.61 -17.27 -7.09
CA SER A 36 -13.12 -18.58 -6.68
C SER A 36 -14.24 -19.45 -6.11
N SER A 37 -14.01 -20.76 -6.06
CA SER A 37 -14.91 -21.72 -5.40
C SER A 37 -15.07 -21.45 -3.90
N VAL A 38 -14.03 -20.92 -3.24
CA VAL A 38 -14.07 -20.54 -1.81
C VAL A 38 -15.04 -19.38 -1.60
N LEU A 39 -14.96 -18.33 -2.41
CA LEU A 39 -15.86 -17.19 -2.34
C LEU A 39 -17.28 -17.53 -2.80
N HIS A 40 -17.44 -18.41 -3.78
CA HIS A 40 -18.75 -18.97 -4.11
C HIS A 40 -19.37 -19.71 -2.91
N GLY A 41 -18.57 -20.50 -2.18
CA GLY A 41 -19.00 -21.17 -0.95
C GLY A 41 -19.39 -20.21 0.17
N LEU A 42 -18.63 -19.12 0.36
CA LEU A 42 -18.91 -18.08 1.36
C LEU A 42 -20.23 -17.34 1.10
N VAL A 43 -20.52 -17.05 -0.18
CA VAL A 43 -21.62 -16.13 -0.58
C VAL A 43 -22.91 -16.88 -0.94
N ASN A 44 -22.79 -18.05 -1.56
CA ASN A 44 -23.91 -18.85 -2.08
C ASN A 44 -24.04 -20.24 -1.41
N GLY A 45 -23.23 -20.56 -0.40
CA GLY A 45 -23.27 -21.84 0.31
C GLY A 45 -24.33 -21.92 1.40
N ASN A 46 -24.17 -22.89 2.31
CA ASN A 46 -25.13 -23.16 3.39
C ASN A 46 -24.66 -22.63 4.77
N MET A 47 -23.55 -21.88 4.83
CA MET A 47 -22.99 -21.35 6.08
C MET A 47 -23.79 -20.15 6.62
N LEU A 48 -23.55 -19.73 7.86
CA LEU A 48 -24.29 -18.64 8.51
C LEU A 48 -24.12 -17.32 7.75
N GLU A 49 -22.94 -17.09 7.19
CA GLU A 49 -22.57 -15.94 6.38
C GLU A 49 -23.40 -15.88 5.09
N ALA A 50 -23.53 -17.02 4.40
CA ALA A 50 -24.33 -17.16 3.19
C ALA A 50 -25.84 -16.99 3.45
N GLN A 51 -26.33 -17.44 4.61
CA GLN A 51 -27.72 -17.29 5.03
C GLN A 51 -28.05 -15.86 5.48
N SER A 52 -27.17 -15.22 6.25
CA SER A 52 -27.31 -13.84 6.75
C SER A 52 -26.86 -12.76 5.77
N LYS A 53 -26.32 -13.17 4.61
CA LYS A 53 -25.74 -12.30 3.57
C LYS A 53 -24.70 -11.33 4.12
N THR A 54 -23.95 -11.76 5.13
CA THR A 54 -23.03 -10.91 5.91
C THR A 54 -21.80 -11.70 6.33
N VAL A 55 -20.59 -11.11 6.20
CA VAL A 55 -19.34 -11.66 6.74
C VAL A 55 -18.52 -10.59 7.46
N VAL A 56 -17.73 -10.98 8.46
CA VAL A 56 -16.76 -10.11 9.16
C VAL A 56 -15.34 -10.52 8.77
N TRP A 57 -14.55 -9.58 8.24
CA TRP A 57 -13.14 -9.76 7.93
C TRP A 57 -12.30 -8.76 8.77
N PRO A 58 -11.95 -9.11 10.03
CA PRO A 58 -11.30 -8.17 10.94
C PRO A 58 -9.84 -7.88 10.56
N ASP A 59 -9.16 -8.85 9.93
CA ASP A 59 -7.74 -8.78 9.54
C ASP A 59 -7.51 -8.06 8.19
N VAL A 60 -8.59 -7.51 7.60
CA VAL A 60 -8.57 -6.83 6.30
C VAL A 60 -8.86 -5.35 6.51
N ASP A 61 -8.01 -4.50 5.95
CA ASP A 61 -8.24 -3.05 5.90
C ASP A 61 -9.12 -2.65 4.70
N GLU A 62 -9.70 -1.45 4.80
CA GLU A 62 -10.61 -0.91 3.80
C GLU A 62 -9.96 -0.70 2.43
N ASP A 63 -8.69 -0.27 2.37
CA ASP A 63 -8.00 0.00 1.11
C ASP A 63 -7.75 -1.31 0.33
N THR A 64 -7.32 -2.36 1.03
CA THR A 64 -7.21 -3.72 0.49
C THR A 64 -8.58 -4.24 0.02
N PHE A 65 -9.65 -4.04 0.80
CA PHE A 65 -10.99 -4.49 0.40
C PHE A 65 -11.56 -3.72 -0.80
N VAL A 66 -11.33 -2.41 -0.89
CA VAL A 66 -11.72 -1.58 -2.04
C VAL A 66 -10.98 -2.03 -3.31
N ARG A 67 -9.67 -2.32 -3.22
CA ARG A 67 -8.89 -2.84 -4.38
C ARG A 67 -9.32 -4.24 -4.81
N PHE A 68 -9.68 -5.11 -3.85
CA PHE A 68 -10.32 -6.38 -4.14
C PHE A 68 -11.67 -6.18 -4.86
N CYS A 69 -12.46 -5.18 -4.46
CA CYS A 69 -13.71 -4.84 -5.14
C CYS A 69 -13.48 -4.27 -6.54
N GLU A 70 -12.50 -3.38 -6.75
CA GLU A 70 -12.10 -2.92 -8.11
C GLU A 70 -11.83 -4.13 -9.02
N PHE A 71 -10.99 -5.06 -8.57
CA PHE A 71 -10.71 -6.29 -9.31
C PHE A 71 -11.97 -7.12 -9.57
N CYS A 72 -12.89 -7.20 -8.60
CA CYS A 72 -14.12 -7.95 -8.78
C CYS A 72 -15.03 -7.41 -9.88
N TYR A 73 -15.07 -6.09 -10.08
CA TYR A 73 -15.90 -5.44 -11.09
C TYR A 73 -15.18 -5.18 -12.42
N LEU A 74 -13.86 -4.96 -12.41
CA LEU A 74 -13.09 -4.42 -13.54
C LEU A 74 -11.94 -5.33 -14.00
N ASP A 75 -11.74 -6.49 -13.37
CA ASP A 75 -10.63 -7.42 -13.61
C ASP A 75 -9.23 -6.79 -13.45
N ASN A 76 -9.17 -5.63 -12.78
CA ASN A 76 -7.98 -4.83 -12.54
C ASN A 76 -8.21 -3.93 -11.32
N TYR A 77 -7.15 -3.45 -10.67
CA TYR A 77 -7.23 -2.60 -9.48
C TYR A 77 -6.19 -1.47 -9.53
N SER A 78 -6.47 -0.31 -8.93
CA SER A 78 -5.55 0.82 -8.86
C SER A 78 -4.36 0.52 -7.93
N PRO A 79 -3.13 1.01 -8.19
CA PRO A 79 -2.02 0.84 -7.26
C PRO A 79 -2.28 1.62 -5.95
N PRO A 80 -1.83 1.14 -4.78
CA PRO A 80 -1.98 1.89 -3.54
C PRO A 80 -1.14 3.17 -3.55
N SER A 81 -1.64 4.21 -2.89
CA SER A 81 -1.00 5.53 -2.84
C SER A 81 0.26 5.53 -1.98
N CYS A 82 1.24 6.37 -2.34
CA CYS A 82 2.41 6.62 -1.49
C CYS A 82 2.07 7.59 -0.35
N GLY A 83 2.71 7.38 0.81
CA GLY A 83 2.75 8.34 1.89
C GLY A 83 3.76 9.46 1.63
N TRP A 84 3.87 10.39 2.56
CA TRP A 84 4.80 11.53 2.50
C TRP A 84 5.38 11.80 3.88
N ASP A 85 6.71 11.99 3.97
CA ASP A 85 7.36 12.35 5.22
C ASP A 85 6.91 13.73 5.69
N GLY A 86 6.44 13.80 6.93
CA GLY A 86 5.74 14.98 7.48
C GLY A 86 4.25 14.74 7.69
N ASN A 87 3.69 13.69 7.08
CA ASN A 87 2.33 13.22 7.37
C ASN A 87 2.29 12.23 8.56
N THR A 88 3.20 12.41 9.52
CA THR A 88 3.11 11.82 10.86
C THR A 88 1.91 12.47 11.55
N VAL A 89 0.75 11.84 11.42
CA VAL A 89 -0.40 12.13 12.26
C VAL A 89 0.03 11.83 13.69
N GLU A 90 0.15 12.86 14.53
CA GLU A 90 0.25 12.64 15.96
C GLU A 90 -1.04 11.94 16.38
N GLU A 91 -0.92 10.72 16.92
CA GLU A 91 -2.06 9.89 17.27
C GLU A 91 -2.81 10.58 18.42
N ALA A 92 -3.89 11.28 18.05
CA ALA A 92 -4.59 12.20 18.94
C ALA A 92 -5.31 11.41 20.04
N VAL A 93 -4.61 11.25 21.18
CA VAL A 93 -5.09 10.54 22.36
C VAL A 93 -6.51 10.99 22.69
N PRO A 94 -7.52 10.10 22.67
CA PRO A 94 -8.89 10.49 22.94
C PRO A 94 -9.01 11.09 24.34
N VAL A 95 -9.44 12.35 24.41
CA VAL A 95 -9.86 12.96 25.67
C VAL A 95 -11.22 12.35 26.02
N GLU A 96 -11.30 11.64 27.14
CA GLU A 96 -12.55 11.05 27.60
C GLU A 96 -13.60 12.14 27.89
N GLU A 97 -14.63 12.26 27.04
CA GLU A 97 -15.79 13.09 27.32
C GLU A 97 -16.60 12.48 28.48
N VAL A 98 -16.46 13.06 29.66
CA VAL A 98 -17.23 12.67 30.85
C VAL A 98 -18.69 13.09 30.67
N ILE A 99 -19.53 12.14 30.24
CA ILE A 99 -20.98 12.31 30.12
C ILE A 99 -21.57 12.65 31.50
N PRO A 100 -22.29 13.80 31.67
CA PRO A 100 -22.96 14.12 32.93
C PRO A 100 -24.13 13.19 33.20
N VAL A 101 -24.27 12.72 34.44
CA VAL A 101 -25.45 11.98 34.91
C VAL A 101 -26.48 12.97 35.43
N GLU A 102 -27.69 12.99 34.84
CA GLU A 102 -28.84 13.72 35.39
C GLU A 102 -29.46 12.96 36.57
N GLU A 103 -29.78 13.66 37.67
CA GLU A 103 -31.06 13.44 38.35
C GLU A 103 -31.49 14.61 39.27
N ALA A 104 -32.81 14.73 39.46
CA ALA A 104 -33.53 15.40 40.56
C ALA A 104 -33.23 16.89 40.90
N VAL A 105 -34.10 17.80 40.43
CA VAL A 105 -34.39 19.10 41.09
C VAL A 105 -35.30 18.86 42.32
N PRO A 106 -35.30 19.74 43.34
CA PRO A 106 -36.47 20.62 43.46
C PRO A 106 -36.24 22.04 44.08
N MET A 107 -37.03 23.00 43.57
CA MET A 107 -37.59 24.19 44.27
C MET A 107 -36.67 25.26 44.91
N GLY A 108 -36.85 26.54 44.53
CA GLY A 108 -36.17 27.68 45.19
C GLY A 108 -36.37 29.09 44.61
N ASN A 109 -37.62 29.57 44.54
CA ASN A 109 -38.07 30.99 44.53
C ASN A 109 -37.35 32.11 43.70
N ASP A 110 -38.16 32.72 42.82
CA ASP A 110 -38.43 34.18 42.67
C ASP A 110 -37.37 35.25 42.30
N THR A 111 -37.77 36.10 41.34
CA THR A 111 -37.55 37.59 41.26
C THR A 111 -36.67 38.19 40.13
N GLN A 112 -37.35 38.56 39.03
CA GLN A 112 -37.35 39.86 38.29
C GLN A 112 -36.06 40.62 37.85
N SER A 113 -36.17 41.24 36.65
CA SER A 113 -35.47 42.45 36.14
C SER A 113 -33.93 42.42 35.99
N GLU A 114 -33.23 43.31 35.26
CA GLU A 114 -33.43 44.13 34.03
C GLU A 114 -31.99 44.49 33.54
N LYS A 115 -31.61 44.44 32.26
CA LYS A 115 -31.78 45.45 31.18
C LYS A 115 -30.94 46.75 31.35
N LEU A 116 -30.18 47.12 30.30
CA LEU A 116 -29.48 48.41 30.06
C LEU A 116 -28.23 48.69 30.95
N ALA A 117 -27.27 49.59 30.61
CA ALA A 117 -26.74 50.11 29.34
C ALA A 117 -25.45 50.95 29.61
N HIS A 118 -24.89 51.64 28.59
CA HIS A 118 -23.69 52.51 28.61
C HIS A 118 -22.35 51.79 28.91
N ALA A 119 -21.27 51.89 28.13
CA ALA A 119 -20.79 52.82 27.08
C ALA A 119 -20.27 54.19 27.58
N LEU A 120 -18.97 54.42 27.40
CA LEU A 120 -18.34 55.74 27.36
C LEU A 120 -17.06 55.67 26.52
N GLU A 121 -16.97 56.47 25.46
CA GLU A 121 -15.81 56.53 24.56
C GLU A 121 -14.84 57.66 24.95
N SER A 122 -13.56 57.46 24.62
CA SER A 122 -12.66 58.52 24.07
C SER A 122 -11.47 57.80 23.41
N HIS A 123 -11.16 58.00 22.12
CA HIS A 123 -10.60 59.21 21.46
C HIS A 123 -9.21 59.58 22.03
N LEU A 124 -8.13 59.81 21.27
CA LEU A 124 -7.78 59.87 19.82
C LEU A 124 -6.24 59.61 19.73
N ALA A 125 -5.47 59.46 18.64
CA ALA A 125 -5.56 59.48 17.16
C ALA A 125 -4.20 58.89 16.62
N SER A 126 -3.92 58.54 15.35
CA SER A 126 -4.67 58.37 14.09
C SER A 126 -3.83 57.52 13.10
N THR A 127 -4.41 57.15 11.96
CA THR A 127 -3.75 56.49 10.78
C THR A 127 -3.14 57.57 9.83
N PRO A 128 -2.79 57.36 8.51
CA PRO A 128 -2.58 56.15 7.69
C PRO A 128 -1.37 56.16 6.68
N SER A 129 -0.74 54.98 6.45
CA SER A 129 -0.34 54.47 5.10
C SER A 129 0.71 55.25 4.24
N PRO A 130 0.87 55.03 2.90
CA PRO A 130 1.45 53.82 2.29
C PRO A 130 2.82 54.02 1.52
N PRO A 131 3.02 53.68 0.20
CA PRO A 131 4.06 52.70 -0.16
C PRO A 131 5.16 53.22 -1.12
N ARG A 132 6.20 52.41 -1.38
CA ARG A 132 7.09 52.59 -2.56
C ARG A 132 7.46 51.28 -3.24
N THR A 133 7.56 51.35 -4.56
CA THR A 133 7.97 50.25 -5.44
C THR A 133 9.31 50.55 -6.13
N SER A 134 10.02 49.49 -6.54
CA SER A 134 10.42 49.25 -7.94
C SER A 134 11.89 48.85 -8.22
N LYS A 135 12.02 47.92 -9.18
CA LYS A 135 13.09 47.75 -10.19
C LYS A 135 14.50 47.23 -9.80
N LYS A 136 14.67 45.94 -10.14
CA LYS A 136 15.76 45.39 -10.98
C LYS A 136 17.23 45.58 -10.55
N GLY A 137 17.77 44.57 -9.84
CA GLY A 137 19.18 44.18 -9.93
C GLY A 137 19.34 42.94 -10.83
N LYS A 138 20.20 42.99 -11.86
CA LYS A 138 20.36 41.90 -12.85
C LYS A 138 21.78 41.31 -12.77
N LYS A 139 21.95 40.15 -12.10
CA LYS A 139 23.19 39.35 -12.16
C LYS A 139 22.89 37.94 -12.68
N LYS A 140 23.63 37.53 -13.72
CA LYS A 140 23.69 36.13 -14.15
C LYS A 140 24.56 35.37 -13.16
N GLY A 141 23.99 34.38 -12.47
CA GLY A 141 24.75 33.28 -11.86
C GLY A 141 24.49 32.03 -12.68
N THR A 142 25.53 31.41 -13.22
CA THR A 142 25.38 30.21 -14.06
C THR A 142 25.00 29.03 -13.18
N LEU A 143 23.75 28.53 -13.27
CA LEU A 143 23.41 27.22 -12.72
C LEU A 143 24.16 26.16 -13.55
N ALA A 144 25.27 25.67 -13.01
CA ALA A 144 25.87 24.43 -13.47
C ALA A 144 24.90 23.29 -13.14
N SER A 145 24.27 22.71 -14.16
CA SER A 145 23.40 21.54 -14.01
C SER A 145 24.23 20.37 -13.50
N ARG A 146 24.13 20.08 -12.20
CA ARG A 146 24.79 18.93 -11.56
C ARG A 146 24.31 17.66 -12.28
N PRO A 147 25.20 16.77 -12.77
CA PRO A 147 24.78 15.62 -13.56
C PRO A 147 23.84 14.70 -12.80
N LYS A 148 22.83 14.16 -13.49
CA LYS A 148 22.06 13.01 -12.97
C LYS A 148 23.00 11.81 -12.91
N GLN A 149 23.45 11.43 -11.72
CA GLN A 149 24.04 10.11 -11.51
C GLN A 149 22.92 9.07 -11.41
N SER A 150 22.27 8.77 -12.54
CA SER A 150 21.59 7.50 -12.69
C SER A 150 22.66 6.41 -12.74
N LEU A 151 22.78 5.61 -11.69
CA LEU A 151 23.61 4.40 -11.75
C LEU A 151 23.02 3.44 -12.80
N GLU A 152 23.90 2.64 -13.40
CA GLU A 152 23.61 1.93 -14.64
C GLU A 152 22.59 0.78 -14.49
N ALA A 153 22.08 0.30 -15.62
CA ALA A 153 20.91 -0.56 -15.70
C ALA A 153 21.00 -1.84 -14.84
N ARG A 154 20.04 -2.00 -13.92
CA ARG A 154 19.86 -3.19 -13.06
C ARG A 154 19.49 -4.43 -13.91
N SER A 155 20.49 -5.17 -14.37
CA SER A 155 20.34 -6.29 -15.33
C SER A 155 19.73 -7.58 -14.78
N ASP A 156 19.46 -7.65 -13.47
CA ASP A 156 19.19 -8.89 -12.72
C ASP A 156 17.69 -9.06 -12.31
N LEU A 157 16.80 -8.35 -13.03
CA LEU A 157 15.34 -8.56 -13.07
C LEU A 157 14.84 -8.91 -14.48
N THR A 158 15.74 -9.22 -15.42
CA THR A 158 15.45 -9.39 -16.84
C THR A 158 14.62 -10.63 -17.19
N GLU A 159 14.38 -11.53 -16.23
CA GLU A 159 13.33 -12.56 -16.31
C GLU A 159 11.93 -11.97 -16.08
N ASP A 160 11.51 -11.04 -16.94
CA ASP A 160 10.12 -10.53 -17.01
C ASP A 160 9.12 -11.66 -17.31
N GLN A 161 9.59 -12.75 -17.94
CA GLN A 161 8.82 -13.97 -18.22
C GLN A 161 8.20 -14.63 -16.98
N GLY A 162 8.74 -14.36 -15.77
CA GLY A 162 8.19 -14.89 -14.52
C GLY A 162 6.99 -14.14 -13.96
N TYR A 163 6.67 -12.95 -14.51
CA TYR A 163 5.63 -12.05 -14.00
C TYR A 163 4.84 -11.47 -15.17
N LEU A 164 3.96 -12.27 -15.77
CA LEU A 164 3.12 -11.87 -16.90
C LEU A 164 1.78 -11.30 -16.42
N LEU A 165 1.24 -10.32 -17.15
CA LEU A 165 -0.11 -9.80 -16.93
C LEU A 165 -1.15 -10.85 -17.38
N PRO A 166 -2.10 -11.31 -16.53
CA PRO A 166 -3.10 -12.29 -16.95
C PRO A 166 -4.00 -11.77 -18.06
N GLU A 167 -4.43 -12.64 -18.98
CA GLU A 167 -5.20 -12.24 -20.18
C GLU A 167 -6.47 -11.45 -19.84
N ARG A 168 -7.20 -11.83 -18.78
CA ARG A 168 -8.39 -11.10 -18.29
C ARG A 168 -8.09 -9.68 -17.79
N CYS A 169 -6.87 -9.43 -17.32
CA CYS A 169 -6.41 -8.16 -16.75
C CYS A 169 -5.82 -7.20 -17.80
N THR A 170 -5.85 -7.55 -19.09
CA THR A 170 -5.25 -6.78 -20.20
C THR A 170 -5.96 -5.46 -20.53
N GLN A 171 -7.11 -5.17 -19.91
CA GLN A 171 -7.80 -3.89 -20.06
C GLN A 171 -7.03 -2.78 -19.33
N PHE A 172 -6.10 -2.17 -20.07
CA PHE A 172 -5.16 -1.18 -19.56
C PHE A 172 -5.73 0.24 -19.66
N THR A 173 -5.89 0.89 -18.52
CA THR A 173 -6.15 2.32 -18.38
C THR A 173 -5.13 2.92 -17.43
N GLU A 174 -4.75 4.19 -17.61
CA GLU A 174 -3.64 4.80 -16.83
C GLU A 174 -3.90 4.79 -15.31
N GLN A 175 -5.16 4.76 -14.85
CA GLN A 175 -5.52 4.64 -13.43
C GLN A 175 -5.05 3.32 -12.76
N PHE A 176 -4.80 2.27 -13.57
CA PHE A 176 -4.38 0.94 -13.10
C PHE A 176 -2.87 0.70 -13.23
N LYS A 177 -2.14 1.67 -13.77
CA LYS A 177 -0.72 1.57 -14.08
C LYS A 177 0.13 1.75 -12.81
N PRO A 178 1.04 0.82 -12.49
CA PRO A 178 2.02 1.02 -11.42
C PRO A 178 2.81 2.32 -11.61
N PHE A 179 3.22 2.92 -10.50
CA PHE A 179 4.03 4.15 -10.48
C PHE A 179 5.25 3.95 -9.57
N SER A 180 6.24 4.83 -9.69
CA SER A 180 7.48 4.82 -8.93
C SER A 180 7.71 6.17 -8.23
N ASN A 181 8.61 6.20 -7.26
CA ASN A 181 9.04 7.40 -6.57
C ASN A 181 9.99 8.25 -7.42
N VAL A 182 9.84 9.56 -7.29
CA VAL A 182 10.62 10.59 -7.98
C VAL A 182 11.53 11.34 -6.99
N THR A 183 11.13 11.38 -5.71
CA THR A 183 11.83 12.08 -4.61
C THR A 183 11.91 11.20 -3.35
N ASP A 184 12.81 11.55 -2.43
CA ASP A 184 13.11 10.75 -1.23
C ASP A 184 12.16 11.01 -0.05
N ASP A 185 11.25 11.97 -0.16
CA ASP A 185 10.16 12.28 0.78
C ASP A 185 8.90 11.42 0.58
N GLN A 186 8.77 10.71 -0.55
CA GLN A 186 7.65 9.80 -0.82
C GLN A 186 7.83 8.44 -0.12
N ASP A 187 6.98 8.11 0.85
CA ASP A 187 6.97 6.81 1.53
C ASP A 187 6.24 5.75 0.70
N PHE A 188 6.97 4.71 0.30
CA PHE A 188 6.44 3.59 -0.48
C PHE A 188 6.03 2.39 0.38
N THR A 189 6.17 2.47 1.70
CA THR A 189 5.59 1.52 2.67
C THR A 189 4.13 1.18 2.35
N PRO A 190 3.19 2.15 2.23
CA PRO A 190 1.79 1.83 1.90
C PRO A 190 1.61 1.21 0.51
N VAL A 191 2.41 1.60 -0.48
CA VAL A 191 2.38 1.04 -1.86
C VAL A 191 2.73 -0.45 -1.83
N PHE A 192 3.83 -0.79 -1.14
CA PHE A 192 4.30 -2.16 -1.01
C PHE A 192 3.38 -3.02 -0.15
N LEU A 193 2.92 -2.50 1.00
CA LEU A 193 2.04 -3.25 1.90
C LEU A 193 0.63 -3.44 1.33
N GLY A 194 0.05 -2.45 0.64
CA GLY A 194 -1.26 -2.61 -0.01
C GLY A 194 -1.24 -3.68 -1.11
N HIS A 195 -0.13 -3.79 -1.86
CA HIS A 195 0.09 -4.94 -2.74
C HIS A 195 0.22 -6.26 -1.97
N ALA A 196 1.05 -6.30 -0.92
CA ALA A 196 1.27 -7.53 -0.17
C ALA A 196 -0.01 -8.06 0.53
N ARG A 197 -0.80 -7.19 1.19
CA ARG A 197 -2.10 -7.55 1.80
C ARG A 197 -3.08 -8.12 0.77
N LEU A 198 -3.14 -7.52 -0.43
CA LEU A 198 -4.01 -8.00 -1.50
C LEU A 198 -3.56 -9.37 -2.05
N TYR A 199 -2.26 -9.68 -2.05
CA TYR A 199 -1.76 -11.03 -2.33
C TYR A 199 -2.20 -12.04 -1.25
N VAL A 200 -2.05 -11.69 0.04
CA VAL A 200 -2.47 -12.56 1.16
C VAL A 200 -3.97 -12.86 1.09
N MET A 201 -4.81 -11.85 0.81
CA MET A 201 -6.24 -12.06 0.57
C MET A 201 -6.48 -12.97 -0.65
N ALA A 202 -5.76 -12.76 -1.76
CA ALA A 202 -5.92 -13.55 -2.96
C ALA A 202 -5.51 -15.02 -2.76
N ASP A 203 -4.49 -15.33 -1.95
CA ASP A 203 -4.13 -16.71 -1.60
C ASP A 203 -5.12 -17.34 -0.61
N LYS A 204 -5.51 -16.60 0.45
CA LYS A 204 -6.55 -17.00 1.43
C LYS A 204 -7.87 -17.43 0.77
N TYR A 205 -8.20 -16.83 -0.37
CA TYR A 205 -9.41 -17.14 -1.14
C TYR A 205 -9.15 -17.85 -2.49
N CYS A 206 -7.94 -18.33 -2.77
CA CYS A 206 -7.56 -19.08 -3.99
C CYS A 206 -7.89 -18.36 -5.31
N ILE A 207 -7.61 -17.05 -5.40
CA ILE A 207 -7.90 -16.18 -6.54
C ILE A 207 -6.63 -15.99 -7.39
N GLU A 208 -6.22 -17.02 -8.12
CA GLU A 208 -4.88 -17.05 -8.74
C GLU A 208 -4.63 -15.87 -9.71
N ALA A 209 -5.62 -15.48 -10.52
CA ALA A 209 -5.47 -14.33 -11.42
C ALA A 209 -5.29 -12.98 -10.70
N LEU A 210 -5.73 -12.87 -9.43
CA LEU A 210 -5.42 -11.69 -8.60
C LEU A 210 -3.99 -11.80 -8.05
N LYS A 211 -3.55 -12.98 -7.61
CA LYS A 211 -2.15 -13.21 -7.21
C LYS A 211 -1.18 -12.86 -8.34
N GLU A 212 -1.41 -13.38 -9.54
CA GLU A 212 -0.62 -13.08 -10.74
C GLU A 212 -0.60 -11.58 -11.05
N LEU A 213 -1.76 -10.91 -11.02
CA LEU A 213 -1.87 -9.46 -11.24
C LEU A 213 -1.13 -8.64 -10.17
N VAL A 214 -1.20 -9.05 -8.90
CA VAL A 214 -0.50 -8.41 -7.79
C VAL A 214 1.01 -8.59 -7.91
N LEU A 215 1.48 -9.80 -8.22
CA LEU A 215 2.90 -10.08 -8.46
C LEU A 215 3.42 -9.28 -9.66
N PHE A 216 2.67 -9.18 -10.76
CA PHE A 216 3.00 -8.34 -11.92
C PHE A 216 3.15 -6.86 -11.54
N LYS A 217 2.13 -6.29 -10.86
CA LYS A 217 2.15 -4.87 -10.46
C LYS A 217 3.26 -4.58 -9.46
N LEU A 218 3.42 -5.38 -8.42
CA LEU A 218 4.49 -5.23 -7.44
C LEU A 218 5.88 -5.41 -8.07
N HIS A 219 6.04 -6.34 -9.01
CA HIS A 219 7.29 -6.48 -9.78
C HIS A 219 7.59 -5.22 -10.60
N THR A 220 6.60 -4.62 -11.25
CA THR A 220 6.77 -3.35 -11.98
C THR A 220 7.13 -2.21 -11.02
N THR A 221 6.38 -2.03 -9.93
CA THR A 221 6.66 -1.02 -8.89
C THR A 221 8.09 -1.15 -8.35
N LEU A 222 8.53 -2.36 -8.02
CA LEU A 222 9.90 -2.62 -7.53
C LEU A 222 10.97 -2.41 -8.62
N LYS A 223 10.72 -2.86 -9.85
CA LYS A 223 11.66 -2.74 -10.98
C LYS A 223 11.97 -1.28 -11.30
N ASP A 224 10.94 -0.42 -11.27
CA ASP A 224 11.06 1.01 -11.54
C ASP A 224 11.45 1.83 -10.28
N PHE A 225 11.54 1.22 -9.09
CA PHE A 225 11.76 1.91 -7.81
C PHE A 225 13.14 2.59 -7.69
N THR A 226 13.12 3.90 -7.46
CA THR A 226 14.31 4.69 -7.15
C THR A 226 14.72 4.45 -5.70
N LEU A 227 15.78 3.67 -5.50
CA LEU A 227 16.27 3.33 -4.16
C LEU A 227 17.08 4.49 -3.54
N PHE A 228 16.39 5.42 -2.90
CA PHE A 228 17.02 6.40 -2.01
C PHE A 228 17.41 5.72 -0.69
N PRO A 229 18.55 6.07 -0.04
CA PRO A 229 18.96 5.47 1.22
C PRO A 229 17.89 5.56 2.33
N LYS A 230 17.16 6.68 2.38
CA LYS A 230 16.02 6.90 3.30
C LYS A 230 14.89 5.87 3.14
N ARG A 231 14.79 5.23 1.97
CA ARG A 231 13.70 4.32 1.55
C ARG A 231 14.07 2.84 1.60
N ILE A 232 15.25 2.49 2.11
CA ILE A 232 15.61 1.08 2.36
C ILE A 232 14.67 0.49 3.43
N GLY A 233 14.24 1.30 4.41
CA GLY A 233 13.26 0.91 5.42
C GLY A 233 11.90 0.49 4.85
N ASP A 234 11.43 1.12 3.76
CA ASP A 234 10.17 0.78 3.10
C ASP A 234 10.19 -0.68 2.57
N LEU A 235 11.34 -1.11 2.05
CA LEU A 235 11.59 -2.49 1.61
C LEU A 235 11.70 -3.45 2.78
N VAL A 236 12.35 -3.04 3.88
CA VAL A 236 12.46 -3.86 5.10
C VAL A 236 11.07 -4.17 5.68
N LYS A 237 10.18 -3.16 5.76
CA LYS A 237 8.78 -3.37 6.18
C LYS A 237 8.02 -4.33 5.26
N LEU A 238 8.27 -4.28 3.95
CA LEU A 238 7.70 -5.24 2.99
C LEU A 238 8.19 -6.66 3.27
N ILE A 239 9.50 -6.87 3.52
CA ILE A 239 10.03 -8.19 3.89
C ILE A 239 9.40 -8.69 5.20
N GLN A 240 9.39 -7.85 6.25
CA GLN A 240 8.83 -8.20 7.56
C GLN A 240 7.36 -8.62 7.46
N PHE A 241 6.54 -7.87 6.70
CA PHE A 241 5.16 -8.25 6.44
C PHE A 241 5.06 -9.59 5.69
N VAL A 242 5.79 -9.76 4.59
CA VAL A 242 5.73 -10.97 3.75
C VAL A 242 6.15 -12.22 4.53
N TYR A 243 7.17 -12.12 5.39
CA TYR A 243 7.71 -13.24 6.17
C TYR A 243 7.08 -13.40 7.56
N THR A 244 6.03 -12.63 7.89
CA THR A 244 5.17 -12.90 9.06
C THR A 244 4.44 -14.23 8.85
N GLU A 245 4.37 -15.08 9.88
CA GLU A 245 3.95 -16.49 9.78
C GLU A 245 2.57 -16.69 9.13
N ASP A 246 1.60 -15.83 9.46
CA ASP A 246 0.23 -15.90 8.94
C ASP A 246 0.06 -15.36 7.50
N ASN A 247 1.04 -14.61 6.97
CA ASN A 247 0.91 -13.93 5.68
C ASN A 247 1.33 -14.80 4.49
N THR A 248 2.49 -15.46 4.55
CA THR A 248 2.93 -16.38 3.48
C THR A 248 3.62 -17.62 4.03
N ARG A 249 3.36 -18.78 3.42
CA ARG A 249 3.75 -20.09 3.95
C ARG A 249 5.25 -20.35 3.89
N GLY A 250 5.83 -20.61 5.07
CA GLY A 250 7.19 -21.11 5.26
C GLY A 250 7.37 -22.60 4.97
N GLY A 251 8.61 -23.08 5.12
CA GLY A 251 9.01 -24.49 5.18
C GLY A 251 8.69 -25.38 3.96
N SER A 252 8.15 -24.80 2.89
CA SER A 252 7.60 -25.53 1.75
C SER A 252 8.67 -25.88 0.70
N LYS A 253 8.46 -26.98 -0.04
CA LYS A 253 9.41 -27.46 -1.08
C LYS A 253 9.62 -26.46 -2.24
N GLN A 254 8.75 -25.47 -2.36
CA GLN A 254 8.85 -24.36 -3.29
C GLN A 254 8.63 -23.09 -2.49
N ILE A 255 9.55 -22.13 -2.58
CA ILE A 255 9.37 -20.78 -2.03
C ILE A 255 8.09 -20.14 -2.60
N ASP A 256 7.32 -19.48 -1.73
CA ASP A 256 6.11 -18.75 -2.12
C ASP A 256 6.44 -17.68 -3.21
N PRO A 257 5.58 -17.48 -4.23
CA PRO A 257 5.80 -16.50 -5.30
C PRO A 257 6.08 -15.06 -4.85
N LEU A 258 5.45 -14.57 -3.77
CA LEU A 258 5.69 -13.24 -3.22
C LEU A 258 7.01 -13.20 -2.44
N ARG A 259 7.29 -14.19 -1.57
CA ARG A 259 8.61 -14.38 -0.93
C ARG A 259 9.74 -14.38 -1.96
N LYS A 260 9.57 -15.12 -3.05
CA LYS A 260 10.52 -15.22 -4.17
C LYS A 260 10.72 -13.87 -4.88
N LEU A 261 9.64 -13.11 -5.12
CA LEU A 261 9.69 -11.79 -5.75
C LEU A 261 10.51 -10.82 -4.90
N VAL A 262 10.13 -10.65 -3.63
CA VAL A 262 10.77 -9.65 -2.75
C VAL A 262 12.22 -10.02 -2.45
N THR A 263 12.51 -11.30 -2.22
CA THR A 263 13.87 -11.78 -2.01
C THR A 263 14.73 -11.61 -3.27
N ARG A 264 14.21 -11.92 -4.48
CA ARG A 264 14.95 -11.66 -5.73
C ARG A 264 15.28 -10.18 -5.88
N TYR A 265 14.32 -9.30 -5.61
CA TYR A 265 14.55 -7.85 -5.64
C TYR A 265 15.67 -7.41 -4.69
N MET A 266 15.63 -7.85 -3.42
CA MET A 266 16.68 -7.53 -2.42
C MET A 266 18.07 -8.00 -2.86
N THR A 267 18.18 -9.17 -3.53
CA THR A 267 19.48 -9.59 -4.10
C THR A 267 19.98 -8.71 -5.24
N THR A 268 19.08 -8.09 -6.02
CA THR A 268 19.45 -7.19 -7.13
C THR A 268 19.97 -5.84 -6.63
N VAL A 269 19.43 -5.33 -5.52
CA VAL A 269 19.89 -4.08 -4.89
C VAL A 269 20.96 -4.28 -3.80
N LEU A 270 21.46 -5.50 -3.61
CA LEU A 270 22.40 -5.86 -2.53
C LEU A 270 23.62 -4.94 -2.45
N LYS A 271 24.18 -4.50 -3.59
CA LYS A 271 25.32 -3.57 -3.61
C LYS A 271 25.01 -2.21 -2.98
N ASP A 272 23.75 -1.77 -3.07
CA ASP A 272 23.27 -0.49 -2.56
C ASP A 272 22.94 -0.59 -1.05
N ILE A 273 22.46 -1.75 -0.58
CA ILE A 273 21.93 -1.95 0.79
C ILE A 273 22.85 -2.72 1.75
N ALA A 274 23.94 -3.35 1.30
CA ALA A 274 24.72 -4.30 2.11
C ALA A 274 25.22 -3.77 3.46
N MET A 275 25.42 -2.46 3.59
CA MET A 275 25.92 -1.78 4.80
C MET A 275 24.87 -0.86 5.44
N ASP A 276 23.61 -0.91 4.98
CA ASP A 276 22.51 -0.14 5.55
C ASP A 276 22.06 -0.72 6.91
N SER A 277 21.75 0.15 7.87
CA SER A 277 21.43 -0.27 9.24
C SER A 277 20.05 -0.94 9.37
N ALA A 278 19.07 -0.60 8.52
CA ALA A 278 17.77 -1.26 8.53
C ALA A 278 17.86 -2.64 7.87
N PHE A 279 18.60 -2.78 6.76
CA PHE A 279 18.86 -4.08 6.16
C PHE A 279 19.70 -4.99 7.06
N LEU A 280 20.73 -4.47 7.74
CA LEU A 280 21.49 -5.23 8.73
C LEU A 280 20.65 -5.62 9.94
N GLY A 281 19.71 -4.77 10.39
CA GLY A 281 18.72 -5.10 11.41
C GLY A 281 17.86 -6.30 11.01
N LEU A 282 17.29 -6.28 9.80
CA LEU A 282 16.51 -7.37 9.22
C LEU A 282 17.30 -8.70 9.13
N LEU A 283 18.61 -8.65 8.88
CA LEU A 283 19.46 -9.85 8.91
C LEU A 283 19.76 -10.35 10.34
N LEU A 284 19.69 -9.48 11.36
CA LEU A 284 19.84 -9.84 12.78
C LEU A 284 18.54 -10.38 13.39
N GLU A 285 17.38 -9.98 12.87
CA GLU A 285 16.07 -10.58 13.20
C GLU A 285 16.01 -12.07 12.79
N GLY A 286 16.68 -12.44 11.70
CA GLY A 286 16.85 -13.82 11.28
C GLY A 286 15.64 -14.39 10.53
N GLY A 287 15.11 -15.52 11.02
CA GLY A 287 13.97 -16.20 10.41
C GLY A 287 14.23 -16.77 9.00
N GLU A 288 13.15 -17.14 8.32
CA GLU A 288 13.22 -17.77 7.01
C GLU A 288 13.71 -16.84 5.88
N PHE A 289 13.53 -15.53 6.02
CA PHE A 289 14.01 -14.55 5.05
C PHE A 289 15.52 -14.69 4.81
N VAL A 290 16.31 -14.83 5.88
CA VAL A 290 17.76 -14.98 5.78
C VAL A 290 18.14 -16.27 5.04
N SER A 291 17.38 -17.36 5.23
CA SER A 291 17.57 -18.62 4.51
C SER A 291 17.26 -18.49 3.01
N ASP A 292 16.10 -17.93 2.67
CA ASP A 292 15.70 -17.70 1.27
C ASP A 292 16.66 -16.73 0.57
N PHE A 293 17.05 -15.66 1.24
CA PHE A 293 17.96 -14.64 0.73
C PHE A 293 19.33 -15.23 0.36
N TRP A 294 19.99 -15.93 1.29
CA TRP A 294 21.27 -16.56 0.98
C TRP A 294 21.15 -17.69 -0.04
N THR A 295 20.02 -18.39 -0.09
CA THR A 295 19.75 -19.38 -1.15
C THR A 295 19.71 -18.74 -2.53
N VAL A 296 19.01 -17.60 -2.71
CA VAL A 296 18.96 -16.88 -3.99
C VAL A 296 20.32 -16.25 -4.35
N VAL A 297 21.02 -15.64 -3.39
CA VAL A 297 22.38 -15.11 -3.61
C VAL A 297 23.34 -16.21 -4.07
N TRP A 298 23.31 -17.39 -3.42
CA TRP A 298 24.20 -18.49 -3.76
C TRP A 298 23.83 -19.15 -5.10
N ALA A 299 22.54 -19.26 -5.43
CA ALA A 299 22.09 -19.72 -6.74
C ALA A 299 22.59 -18.82 -7.89
N LYS A 300 22.50 -17.49 -7.74
CA LYS A 300 23.07 -16.53 -8.70
C LYS A 300 24.58 -16.72 -8.86
N ARG A 301 25.33 -16.86 -7.76
CA ARG A 301 26.78 -17.14 -7.80
C ARG A 301 27.10 -18.47 -8.48
N GLY A 302 26.32 -19.53 -8.21
CA GLY A 302 26.47 -20.85 -8.81
C GLY A 302 26.22 -20.85 -10.32
N ASN A 303 25.29 -20.03 -10.80
CA ASN A 303 25.04 -19.86 -12.23
C ASN A 303 26.15 -19.06 -12.93
N LEU A 304 26.66 -18.00 -12.30
CA LEU A 304 27.81 -17.24 -12.80
C LEU A 304 29.06 -18.12 -12.94
N LEU A 305 29.38 -18.93 -11.91
CA LEU A 305 30.50 -19.86 -11.92
C LEU A 305 30.31 -21.09 -12.85
N ARG A 306 29.19 -21.17 -13.57
CA ARG A 306 28.90 -22.21 -14.58
C ARG A 306 28.86 -21.67 -16.02
N GLN A 307 29.02 -20.36 -16.22
CA GLN A 307 29.30 -19.85 -17.55
C GLN A 307 30.75 -20.23 -17.91
N PRO A 308 31.00 -20.96 -19.00
CA PRO A 308 32.36 -21.30 -19.40
C PRO A 308 33.10 -20.02 -19.77
N ASP A 309 34.37 -19.91 -19.37
CA ASP A 309 35.21 -18.76 -19.70
C ASP A 309 35.18 -18.51 -21.22
N ILE A 310 34.74 -17.31 -21.62
CA ILE A 310 34.89 -16.86 -23.00
C ILE A 310 36.38 -16.66 -23.23
N CYS A 311 37.00 -17.61 -23.92
CA CYS A 311 38.44 -17.64 -24.17
C CYS A 311 38.94 -16.28 -24.65
N ILE A 312 39.70 -15.59 -23.80
CA ILE A 312 40.38 -14.35 -24.18
C ILE A 312 41.50 -14.77 -25.15
N GLY A 313 41.20 -14.68 -26.44
CA GLY A 313 42.14 -14.90 -27.53
C GLY A 313 43.22 -13.82 -27.52
N ILE A 314 44.30 -14.07 -26.78
CA ILE A 314 45.54 -13.30 -26.88
C ILE A 314 46.21 -13.73 -28.19
N ASN A 315 46.26 -12.81 -29.15
CA ASN A 315 47.10 -12.89 -30.34
C ASN A 315 48.57 -12.61 -30.00
#